data_AF-A0A3B9E6B3-F1
#
_entry.id   AF-A0A3B9E6B3-F1
#
_cell.length_a   1.000
_cell.length_b   1.000
_cell.length_c   1.000
_cell.angle_alpha   90.00
_cell.angle_beta   90.00
_cell.angle_gamma   90.00
#
_symmetry.space_group_name_H-M   'P 1'
#
loop_
_entity.id
_entity.type
_entity.pdbx_description
1 polymer ?
#
loop_
_entity_poly.entity_id
_entity_poly.type
_entity_poly.pdbx_seq_one_letter_code
_entity_poly.pdbx_strand_id
1 'polypeptide(L)' 'MRVLGELRSLSAPELSQRLTQWRQELRDVRLKAAQGNVEQPHRIRQLRRNIARALTLQGQQPTTEVKG' A
#
# COMPACT_ATOMS: atom_id res chain seq x y z
N MET A 1 -10.71 -7.63 -9.91
CA MET A 1 -9.64 -6.95 -9.13
C MET A 1 -9.89 -5.44 -9.20
N ARG A 2 -10.45 -4.79 -8.17
CA ARG A 2 -10.92 -3.37 -8.21
C ARG A 2 -9.90 -2.32 -7.74
N VAL A 3 -8.86 -2.73 -7.00
CA VAL A 3 -7.92 -1.81 -6.33
C VAL A 3 -7.09 -0.95 -7.29
N LEU A 4 -6.77 -1.43 -8.50
CA LEU A 4 -5.97 -0.65 -9.46
C LEU A 4 -6.71 0.55 -10.03
N GLY A 5 -8.02 0.43 -10.23
CA GLY A 5 -8.85 1.56 -10.68
C GLY A 5 -8.90 2.64 -9.60
N GLU A 6 -9.19 2.25 -8.36
CA GLU A 6 -9.21 3.15 -7.21
C GLU A 6 -7.86 3.87 -7.01
N LEU A 7 -6.74 3.14 -7.11
CA LEU A 7 -5.41 3.74 -6.92
C LEU A 7 -5.03 4.76 -7.99
N ARG A 8 -5.52 4.60 -9.23
CA ARG A 8 -5.26 5.57 -10.31
C ARG A 8 -6.06 6.86 -10.15
N SER A 9 -7.16 6.82 -9.40
CA SER A 9 -7.98 8.00 -9.10
C SER A 9 -7.46 8.82 -7.92
N LEU A 10 -6.48 8.29 -7.17
CA LEU A 10 -5.89 8.99 -6.03
C LEU A 10 -4.79 9.95 -6.49
N SER A 11 -4.73 11.10 -5.83
CA SER A 11 -3.62 12.06 -5.95
C SER A 11 -2.33 11.55 -5.29
N ALA A 12 -1.19 12.17 -5.60
CA ALA A 12 0.11 11.85 -4.99
C ALA A 12 0.12 11.84 -3.44
N PRO A 13 -0.46 12.84 -2.74
CA PRO A 13 -0.53 12.80 -1.27
C PRO A 13 -1.46 11.69 -0.76
N GLU A 14 -2.57 11.41 -1.42
CA GLU A 14 -3.50 10.34 -1.03
C GLU A 14 -2.87 8.95 -1.24
N LEU A 15 -2.12 8.76 -2.32
CA LEU A 15 -1.32 7.54 -2.55
C LEU A 15 -0.29 7.34 -1.43
N SER A 16 0.37 8.42 -1.03
CA SER A 16 1.36 8.39 0.07
C SER A 16 0.71 8.04 1.41
N GLN A 17 -0.48 8.59 1.68
CA GLN A 17 -1.25 8.26 2.87
C GLN A 17 -1.69 6.79 2.88
N ARG A 18 -2.23 6.28 1.77
CA ARG A 18 -2.59 4.86 1.59
C ARG A 18 -1.39 3.93 1.77
N LEU A 19 -0.22 4.30 1.25
CA LEU A 19 1.01 3.54 1.46
C LEU A 19 1.41 3.45 2.93
N THR A 20 1.31 4.55 3.66
CA THR A 20 1.59 4.58 5.11
C THR A 20 0.64 3.68 5.88
N GLN A 21 -0.66 3.75 5.57
CA GLN A 21 -1.68 2.86 6.18
C GLN A 21 -1.39 1.39 5.90
N TRP A 22 -1.14 1.00 4.65
CA TRP A 22 -0.85 -0.40 4.31
C TRP A 22 0.45 -0.91 4.91
N ARG A 23 1.47 -0.04 5.06
CA ARG A 23 2.71 -0.41 5.74
C ARG A 23 2.47 -0.64 7.23
N GLN A 24 1.67 0.20 7.89
CA GLN A 24 1.28 -0.01 9.28
C GLN A 24 0.53 -1.33 9.44
N GLU A 25 -0.50 -1.54 8.64
CA GLU A 25 -1.30 -2.77 8.68
C GLU A 25 -0.43 -4.01 8.41
N LEU A 26 0.52 -3.93 7.47
CA LEU A 26 1.45 -5.03 7.20
C LEU A 26 2.36 -5.31 8.41
N ARG A 27 2.80 -4.28 9.15
CA ARG A 27 3.55 -4.48 10.40
C ARG A 27 2.69 -5.19 11.43
N ASP A 28 1.46 -4.73 11.63
CA ASP A 28 0.56 -5.30 12.63
C ASP A 28 0.26 -6.78 12.34
N VAL A 29 -0.02 -7.11 11.08
CA VAL A 29 -0.26 -8.50 10.66
C VAL A 29 1.00 -9.36 10.82
N ARG A 30 2.21 -8.82 10.56
CA ARG A 30 3.47 -9.55 10.78
C ARG A 30 3.76 -9.78 12.26
N LEU A 31 3.45 -8.82 13.13
CA LEU A 31 3.59 -8.95 14.57
C LEU A 31 2.66 -10.05 15.11
N LYS A 32 1.38 -10.02 14.71
CA LYS A 32 0.42 -11.09 15.04
C LYS A 32 0.88 -12.46 14.51
N ALA A 33 1.51 -12.47 13.33
CA ALA A 33 2.09 -13.69 12.78
C ALA A 33 3.26 -14.25 13.57
N ALA A 34 4.15 -13.38 14.04
CA ALA A 34 5.25 -13.79 14.90
C ALA A 34 4.75 -14.33 16.25
N GLN A 35 3.62 -13.84 16.74
CA GLN A 35 2.95 -14.33 17.95
C GLN A 35 2.21 -15.68 17.74
N GLY A 36 2.22 -16.24 16.53
CA GLY A 36 1.54 -17.49 16.19
C GLY A 36 0.04 -17.33 15.92
N ASN A 37 -0.50 -16.10 15.94
CA ASN A 37 -1.92 -15.85 15.76
C ASN A 37 -2.20 -15.18 14.40
N VAL A 38 -2.11 -15.96 13.32
CA VAL A 38 -2.44 -15.50 11.96
C VAL A 38 -3.83 -15.94 11.55
N GLU A 39 -4.82 -15.10 11.85
CA GLU A 39 -6.18 -15.32 11.36
C GLU A 39 -6.29 -15.15 9.83
N GLN A 40 -5.42 -14.33 9.23
CA GLN A 40 -5.51 -13.98 7.80
C GLN A 40 -4.15 -14.00 7.07
N PRO A 41 -3.59 -15.19 6.76
CA PRO A 41 -2.27 -15.31 6.10
C PRO A 41 -2.22 -14.64 4.72
N HIS A 42 -3.35 -14.66 4.01
CA HIS A 42 -3.51 -14.03 2.70
C HIS A 42 -3.37 -12.50 2.74
N ARG A 43 -3.64 -11.87 3.91
CA ARG A 43 -3.61 -10.42 4.09
C ARG A 43 -2.21 -9.85 3.87
N ILE A 44 -1.17 -10.55 4.34
CA ILE A 44 0.23 -10.18 4.09
C ILE A 44 0.51 -10.07 2.59
N ARG A 45 0.11 -11.09 1.83
CA ARG A 45 0.31 -11.13 0.37
C ARG A 45 -0.51 -10.06 -0.34
N GLN A 46 -1.72 -9.75 0.14
CA GLN A 46 -2.57 -8.69 -0.39
C GLN A 46 -1.95 -7.31 -0.16
N LEU A 47 -1.56 -7.00 1.07
CA LEU A 47 -0.95 -5.72 1.44
C LEU A 47 0.36 -5.48 0.68
N ARG A 48 1.24 -6.49 0.57
CA ARG A 48 2.46 -6.39 -0.25
C ARG A 48 2.15 -6.03 -1.71
N ARG A 49 1.15 -6.67 -2.32
CA ARG A 49 0.74 -6.37 -3.70
C ARG A 49 0.15 -4.97 -3.84
N ASN A 50 -0.64 -4.52 -2.88
CA ASN A 50 -1.22 -3.18 -2.88
C ASN A 50 -0.13 -2.10 -2.76
N ILE A 51 0.82 -2.28 -1.85
CA ILE A 51 1.99 -1.40 -1.69
C ILE A 51 2.78 -1.33 -2.99
N ALA A 52 3.11 -2.49 -3.59
CA ALA A 52 3.87 -2.52 -4.84
C ALA A 52 3.16 -1.74 -5.96
N ARG A 53 1.84 -1.92 -6.11
CA ARG A 53 1.06 -1.19 -7.14
C ARG A 53 1.04 0.31 -6.90
N ALA A 54 0.85 0.75 -5.66
CA ALA A 54 0.88 2.18 -5.35
C ALA A 54 2.27 2.79 -5.59
N LEU A 55 3.36 2.08 -5.24
CA LEU A 55 4.72 2.52 -5.56
C LEU A 55 4.95 2.58 -7.08
N THR A 56 4.45 1.61 -7.84
CA THR A 56 4.51 1.65 -9.31
C THR A 56 3.78 2.86 -9.87
N LEU A 57 2.59 3.18 -9.36
CA LEU A 57 1.83 4.35 -9.79
C LEU A 57 2.53 5.66 -9.43
N GLN A 58 3.14 5.75 -8.23
CA GLN A 58 3.95 6.90 -7.85
C GLN A 58 5.15 7.10 -8.79
N GLY A 59 5.82 6.02 -9.21
CA GLY A 59 6.94 6.11 -10.16
C GLY A 59 6.52 6.35 -11.63
N GLN A 60 5.25 6.05 -11.98
CA GLN A 60 4.69 6.32 -13.31
C GLN A 60 4.14 7.73 -13.45
N GLN A 61 3.76 8.37 -12.35
CA GLN A 61 3.51 9.81 -12.36
C GLN A 61 4.85 10.45 -12.75
N PRO A 62 4.92 11.24 -13.85
CA PRO A 62 6.11 12.04 -14.08
C PRO A 62 6.34 12.84 -12.79
N THR A 63 7.59 13.03 -12.39
CA THR A 63 7.95 13.83 -11.22
C THR A 63 7.53 15.29 -11.44
N THR A 64 6.23 15.56 -11.45
CA THR A 64 5.61 16.87 -11.65
C THR A 64 5.07 17.37 -10.33
N GLU A 65 5.89 17.32 -9.28
CA GLU A 65 5.78 18.19 -8.12
C GLU A 65 7.20 18.57 -7.67
N VAL A 66 7.82 19.46 -8.45
CA VAL A 66 8.48 20.62 -7.85
C VAL A 66 7.36 21.45 -7.25
N LYS A 67 7.29 21.54 -5.92
CA LYS A 67 6.67 22.66 -5.19
C LYS A 67 7.16 22.60 -3.75
N GLY A 68 8.12 23.47 -3.45
CA GLY A 68 8.86 23.61 -2.21
C GLY A 68 10.18 24.27 -2.52
#